data_AF-A0A2P8I0T3-F1
#
_entry.id   AF-A0A2P8I0T3-F1
#
_cell.length_a   1.000
_cell.length_b   1.000
_cell.length_c   1.000
_cell.angle_alpha   90.00
_cell.angle_beta   90.00
_cell.angle_gamma   90.00
#
_symmetry.space_group_name_H-M   'P 1'
#
loop_
_entity.id
_entity.type
_entity.pdbx_description
1 polymer ?
#
loop_
_entity_poly.entity_id
_entity_poly.type
_entity_poly.pdbx_seq_one_letter_code
_entity_poly.pdbx_strand_id
1 'polypeptide(L)'
;MNAQGNDVVLESLPDAVVAAMEVRDGWRKRKGQEEGLEFLISDLARWRPGSTVRVAFLDGDDALHKDIAEATGQITDACDLRLDFGESGGRYRRWKTTDTTYAAEIRVSFDKGGFWSLVGTDSTDRTISDPLNGIGGGPGQRSLNLGGFATRKPDRWQGTVRHEFLHALAFHHAHQNLRGSCQDEFRWEDDPGYVPTRDDRGVFVPDPAGRRPGIYTYLGGQPNNWPRSKVDHNLRTVESPDVIAGPFDPKSVMLYRFQPFFYKSDPSACAPAGDGLNLSEGDKRGLDLLYPHTEADVHRLRERATAALQALTGEEGNGSRSAFEQRVVDLLGDW
;
A
#
# COMPACT_ATOMS: atom_id res chain seq x y z
N MET A 1 -2.98 -34.64 1.30
CA MET A 1 -2.35 -33.77 2.32
C MET A 1 -3.18 -32.51 2.39
N ASN A 2 -3.62 -32.09 3.58
CA ASN A 2 -4.60 -31.00 3.70
C ASN A 2 -3.93 -29.65 3.45
N ALA A 3 -4.09 -29.10 2.25
CA ALA A 3 -3.93 -27.68 2.02
C ALA A 3 -5.10 -26.96 2.70
N GLN A 4 -4.93 -26.58 3.97
CA GLN A 4 -5.81 -25.59 4.58
C GLN A 4 -5.60 -24.28 3.82
N GLY A 5 -6.57 -23.95 2.98
CA GLY A 5 -6.56 -22.69 2.24
C GLY A 5 -6.61 -21.54 3.24
N ASN A 6 -5.50 -20.79 3.32
CA ASN A 6 -5.52 -19.49 3.96
C ASN A 6 -6.44 -18.61 3.11
N ASP A 7 -7.65 -18.33 3.61
CA ASP A 7 -8.58 -17.41 2.97
C ASP A 7 -8.04 -15.98 3.17
N VAL A 8 -7.11 -15.59 2.29
CA VAL A 8 -6.57 -14.23 2.27
C VAL A 8 -7.66 -13.30 1.75
N VAL A 9 -8.24 -12.50 2.65
CA VAL A 9 -8.95 -11.27 2.25
C VAL A 9 -7.91 -10.40 1.54
N LEU A 10 -7.99 -10.30 0.21
CA LEU A 10 -7.11 -9.36 -0.51
C LEU A 10 -7.40 -7.93 -0.06
N GLU A 11 -6.34 -7.14 0.06
CA GLU A 11 -6.41 -5.73 0.43
C GLU A 11 -7.27 -4.94 -0.57
N SER A 12 -8.03 -3.98 -0.04
CA SER A 12 -8.62 -2.92 -0.85
C SER A 12 -8.99 -1.73 0.03
N LEU A 13 -8.57 -0.55 -0.41
CA LEU A 13 -9.13 0.71 0.05
C LEU A 13 -10.63 0.83 -0.36
N PRO A 14 -11.41 1.69 0.33
CA PRO A 14 -12.78 2.03 -0.07
C PRO A 14 -12.80 2.76 -1.42
N ASP A 15 -13.87 2.55 -2.20
CA ASP A 15 -14.00 3.11 -3.57
C ASP A 15 -13.92 4.65 -3.60
N ALA A 16 -14.39 5.33 -2.55
CA ALA A 16 -14.29 6.79 -2.42
C ALA A 16 -12.84 7.28 -2.23
N VAL A 17 -12.00 6.49 -1.54
CA VAL A 17 -10.57 6.78 -1.37
C VAL A 17 -9.84 6.54 -2.69
N VAL A 18 -10.13 5.43 -3.36
CA VAL A 18 -9.58 5.10 -4.68
C VAL A 18 -9.89 6.21 -5.69
N ALA A 19 -11.15 6.67 -5.78
CA ALA A 19 -11.54 7.75 -6.66
C ALA A 19 -10.81 9.08 -6.35
N ALA A 20 -10.55 9.39 -5.08
CA ALA A 20 -9.76 10.57 -4.71
C ALA A 20 -8.29 10.45 -5.13
N MET A 21 -7.70 9.26 -5.01
CA MET A 21 -6.34 8.96 -5.49
C MET A 21 -6.25 9.04 -7.02
N GLU A 22 -7.23 8.51 -7.76
CA GLU A 22 -7.30 8.62 -9.24
C GLU A 22 -7.37 10.08 -9.71
N VAL A 23 -8.13 10.94 -9.00
CA VAL A 23 -8.19 12.39 -9.29
C VAL A 23 -6.84 13.06 -9.05
N ARG A 24 -6.19 12.76 -7.93
CA ARG A 24 -4.83 13.24 -7.60
C ARG A 24 -3.84 12.79 -8.68
N ASP A 25 -3.84 11.53 -9.06
CA ASP A 25 -2.87 10.96 -10.02
C ASP A 25 -3.09 11.49 -11.44
N GLY A 26 -4.35 11.70 -11.83
CA GLY A 26 -4.69 12.40 -13.06
C GLY A 26 -4.19 13.85 -13.08
N TRP A 27 -4.26 14.57 -11.95
CA TRP A 27 -3.69 15.92 -11.82
C TRP A 27 -2.16 15.89 -11.85
N ARG A 28 -1.55 15.02 -11.04
CA ARG A 28 -0.10 14.79 -10.94
C ARG A 28 0.53 14.51 -12.30
N LYS A 29 -0.07 13.61 -13.08
CA LYS A 29 0.40 13.25 -14.43
C LYS A 29 0.38 14.43 -15.41
N ARG A 30 -0.70 15.22 -15.41
CA ARG A 30 -0.78 16.42 -16.28
C ARG A 30 0.29 17.45 -15.91
N LYS A 31 0.45 17.74 -14.61
CA LYS A 31 1.48 18.68 -14.15
C LYS A 31 2.91 18.20 -14.42
N GLY A 32 3.19 16.91 -14.26
CA GLY A 32 4.47 16.33 -14.63
C GLY A 32 4.80 16.53 -16.11
N GLN A 33 3.80 16.34 -16.99
CA GLN A 33 3.94 16.54 -18.43
C GLN A 33 4.09 18.00 -18.84
N GLU A 34 3.38 18.92 -18.18
CA GLU A 34 3.44 20.37 -18.45
C GLU A 34 4.80 20.97 -18.05
N GLU A 35 5.39 20.53 -16.93
CA GLU A 35 6.59 21.14 -16.33
C GLU A 35 7.86 20.29 -16.49
N GLY A 36 7.77 19.10 -17.09
CA GLY A 36 8.90 18.16 -17.22
C GLY A 36 9.30 17.47 -15.90
N LEU A 37 8.39 17.44 -14.93
CA LEU A 37 8.60 16.97 -13.55
C LEU A 37 8.04 15.55 -13.30
N GLU A 38 7.81 14.75 -14.34
CA GLU A 38 7.15 13.43 -14.28
C GLU A 38 7.76 12.51 -13.18
N PHE A 39 9.09 12.35 -13.20
CA PHE A 39 9.84 11.54 -12.22
C PHE A 39 9.95 12.18 -10.82
N LEU A 40 9.65 13.48 -10.69
CA LEU A 40 9.63 14.19 -9.40
C LEU A 40 8.29 14.09 -8.69
N ILE A 41 7.22 13.79 -9.43
CA ILE A 41 5.86 13.72 -8.90
C ILE A 41 5.55 12.33 -8.31
N SER A 42 6.19 11.25 -8.80
CA SER A 42 6.20 9.96 -8.11
C SER A 42 6.98 10.02 -6.78
N ASP A 43 8.08 10.76 -6.76
CA ASP A 43 8.89 11.04 -5.56
C ASP A 43 8.12 11.80 -4.45
N LEU A 44 6.98 12.43 -4.75
CA LEU A 44 6.10 13.08 -3.73
C LEU A 44 5.32 12.09 -2.86
N ALA A 45 5.21 10.82 -3.28
CA ALA A 45 4.53 9.81 -2.48
C ALA A 45 5.33 9.41 -1.24
N ARG A 46 6.67 9.38 -1.31
CA ARG A 46 7.52 9.02 -0.16
C ARG A 46 7.64 10.14 0.86
N TRP A 47 7.94 9.76 2.10
CA TRP A 47 8.39 10.70 3.11
C TRP A 47 9.80 11.22 2.78
N ARG A 48 10.26 12.21 3.51
CA ARG A 48 11.62 12.71 3.39
C ARG A 48 12.64 11.71 3.99
N PRO A 49 13.73 11.35 3.29
CA PRO A 49 14.84 10.58 3.85
C PRO A 49 15.43 11.25 5.11
N GLY A 50 15.89 10.43 6.06
CA GLY A 50 16.35 10.84 7.39
C GLY A 50 15.24 11.27 8.35
N SER A 51 13.99 11.40 7.90
CA SER A 51 12.89 11.88 8.74
C SER A 51 12.43 10.85 9.77
N THR A 52 11.65 11.34 10.74
CA THR A 52 10.96 10.50 11.73
C THR A 52 9.47 10.65 11.52
N VAL A 53 8.84 9.60 10.99
CA VAL A 53 7.40 9.54 10.73
C VAL A 53 6.72 9.05 11.99
N ARG A 54 5.80 9.83 12.55
CA ARG A 54 5.10 9.43 13.77
C ARG A 54 3.98 8.46 13.41
N VAL A 55 3.79 7.47 14.28
CA VAL A 55 2.70 6.50 14.23
C VAL A 55 1.83 6.68 15.48
N ALA A 56 0.52 6.51 15.35
CA ALA A 56 -0.42 6.43 16.47
C ALA A 56 -1.50 5.38 16.23
N PHE A 57 -2.06 4.84 17.32
CA PHE A 57 -3.09 3.81 17.31
C PHE A 57 -4.45 4.35 17.81
N LEU A 58 -5.54 3.92 17.16
CA LEU A 58 -6.91 4.29 17.52
C LEU A 58 -7.43 3.47 18.72
N ASP A 59 -7.27 2.16 18.61
CA ASP A 59 -7.79 1.10 19.47
C ASP A 59 -6.69 0.06 19.77
N GLY A 60 -7.03 -1.17 20.20
CA GLY A 60 -6.07 -2.19 20.65
C GLY A 60 -5.34 -1.87 21.97
N ASP A 61 -4.61 -2.84 22.51
CA ASP A 61 -3.83 -2.72 23.76
C ASP A 61 -2.32 -2.49 23.49
N ASP A 62 -1.58 -2.07 24.54
CA ASP A 62 -0.15 -1.76 24.41
C ASP A 62 0.69 -2.98 24.01
N ALA A 63 0.24 -4.21 24.28
CA ALA A 63 0.93 -5.43 23.85
C ALA A 63 0.84 -5.60 22.32
N LEU A 64 -0.34 -5.36 21.74
CA LEU A 64 -0.52 -5.34 20.29
C LEU A 64 0.27 -4.19 19.62
N HIS A 65 0.33 -3.01 20.22
CA HIS A 65 1.10 -1.88 19.67
C HIS A 65 2.59 -2.17 19.69
N LYS A 66 3.08 -2.78 20.79
CA LYS A 66 4.45 -3.28 20.90
C LYS A 66 4.77 -4.30 19.81
N ASP A 67 3.93 -5.32 19.65
CA ASP A 67 4.06 -6.36 18.64
C ASP A 67 4.16 -5.76 17.21
N ILE A 68 3.35 -4.74 16.91
CA ILE A 68 3.38 -4.02 15.62
C ILE A 68 4.69 -3.24 15.47
N ALA A 69 5.11 -2.50 16.49
CA ALA A 69 6.36 -1.74 16.46
C ALA A 69 7.57 -2.66 16.24
N GLU A 70 7.70 -3.75 17.02
CA GLU A 70 8.75 -4.77 16.84
C GLU A 70 8.72 -5.41 15.44
N ALA A 71 7.52 -5.67 14.89
CA ALA A 71 7.41 -6.22 13.53
C ALA A 71 7.96 -5.26 12.46
N THR A 72 7.80 -3.94 12.62
CA THR A 72 8.32 -2.95 11.67
C THR A 72 9.85 -2.77 11.68
N GLY A 73 10.58 -3.32 12.67
CA GLY A 73 12.04 -3.13 12.78
C GLY A 73 12.82 -3.45 11.49
N GLN A 74 12.44 -4.52 10.76
CA GLN A 74 13.08 -4.89 9.49
C GLN A 74 13.02 -3.80 8.41
N ILE A 75 12.02 -2.91 8.47
CA ILE A 75 11.85 -1.79 7.53
C ILE A 75 12.84 -0.68 7.89
N THR A 76 12.88 -0.27 9.15
CA THR A 76 13.78 0.79 9.66
C THR A 76 15.24 0.36 9.71
N ASP A 77 15.53 -0.95 9.79
CA ASP A 77 16.89 -1.50 9.69
C ASP A 77 17.44 -1.46 8.24
N ALA A 78 16.58 -1.24 7.24
CA ALA A 78 16.90 -1.33 5.82
C ALA A 78 16.85 0.01 5.08
N CYS A 79 16.60 1.14 5.77
CA CYS A 79 16.47 2.45 5.13
C CYS A 79 16.71 3.61 6.11
N ASP A 80 17.08 4.78 5.59
CA ASP A 80 17.20 6.01 6.41
C ASP A 80 15.83 6.66 6.63
N LEU A 81 14.99 6.01 7.43
CA LEU A 81 13.73 6.54 7.95
C LEU A 81 13.40 5.92 9.29
N ARG A 82 12.89 6.72 10.23
CA ARG A 82 12.47 6.25 11.57
C ARG A 82 10.95 6.23 11.70
N LEU A 83 10.42 5.15 12.26
CA LEU A 83 9.04 5.08 12.73
C LEU A 83 9.01 5.36 14.24
N ASP A 84 8.42 6.48 14.63
CA ASP A 84 8.25 6.84 16.04
C ASP A 84 6.84 6.49 16.50
N PHE A 85 6.70 5.45 17.31
CA PHE A 85 5.41 5.02 17.89
C PHE A 85 5.05 5.74 19.21
N GLY A 86 5.89 6.67 19.68
CA GLY A 86 5.72 7.43 20.92
C GLY A 86 5.81 6.56 22.17
N GLU A 87 6.63 5.51 22.14
CA GLU A 87 6.76 4.57 23.25
C GLU A 87 7.32 5.27 24.51
N SER A 88 6.56 5.22 25.60
CA SER A 88 7.02 5.73 26.89
C SER A 88 6.38 4.97 28.05
N GLY A 89 7.22 4.31 28.86
CA GLY A 89 6.77 3.52 30.01
C GLY A 89 5.86 2.34 29.64
N GLY A 90 6.10 1.72 28.47
CA GLY A 90 5.29 0.63 27.95
C GLY A 90 3.93 1.05 27.35
N ARG A 91 3.73 2.35 27.08
CA ARG A 91 2.54 2.87 26.39
C ARG A 91 2.89 3.52 25.06
N TYR A 92 1.96 3.47 24.11
CA TYR A 92 2.15 3.98 22.75
C TYR A 92 1.27 5.19 22.43
N ARG A 93 1.63 5.93 21.37
CA ARG A 93 0.90 7.12 20.94
C ARG A 93 -0.52 6.77 20.47
N ARG A 94 -1.48 7.61 20.86
CA ARG A 94 -2.91 7.47 20.57
C ARG A 94 -3.41 8.60 19.69
N TRP A 95 -4.42 8.30 18.87
CA TRP A 95 -5.21 9.29 18.14
C TRP A 95 -6.71 8.99 18.31
N LYS A 96 -7.59 9.93 17.92
CA LYS A 96 -9.05 9.81 18.02
C LYS A 96 -9.72 10.30 16.74
N THR A 97 -10.88 9.74 16.42
CA THR A 97 -11.73 10.21 15.30
C THR A 97 -12.21 11.65 15.44
N THR A 98 -12.11 12.25 16.63
CA THR A 98 -12.42 13.65 16.92
C THR A 98 -11.25 14.61 16.73
N ASP A 99 -10.05 14.12 16.41
CA ASP A 99 -8.85 14.95 16.35
C ASP A 99 -8.87 15.90 15.14
N THR A 100 -8.70 17.20 15.39
CA THR A 100 -8.62 18.25 14.37
C THR A 100 -7.18 18.61 14.00
N THR A 101 -6.20 18.06 14.70
CA THR A 101 -4.76 18.20 14.48
C THR A 101 -4.09 16.82 14.46
N TYR A 102 -2.98 16.67 13.74
CA TYR A 102 -2.34 15.36 13.59
C TYR A 102 -1.60 14.93 14.85
N ALA A 103 -2.16 13.94 15.55
CA ALA A 103 -1.43 13.18 16.55
C ALA A 103 -0.19 12.48 15.92
N ALA A 104 -0.34 11.98 14.70
CA ALA A 104 0.68 11.27 13.95
C ALA A 104 0.46 11.36 12.43
N GLU A 105 1.54 11.23 11.66
CA GLU A 105 1.52 11.08 10.21
C GLU A 105 0.79 9.80 9.79
N ILE A 106 1.10 8.66 10.41
CA ILE A 106 0.44 7.36 10.20
C ILE A 106 -0.54 7.10 11.35
N ARG A 107 -1.81 6.84 11.02
CA ARG A 107 -2.92 6.66 11.97
C ARG A 107 -3.54 5.29 11.77
N VAL A 108 -3.08 4.36 12.61
CA VAL A 108 -3.44 2.94 12.60
C VAL A 108 -4.77 2.72 13.30
N SER A 109 -5.64 1.88 12.72
CA SER A 109 -6.84 1.33 13.34
C SER A 109 -6.94 -0.18 13.19
N PHE A 110 -7.80 -0.80 14.00
CA PHE A 110 -8.15 -2.22 13.89
C PHE A 110 -9.66 -2.44 13.62
N ASP A 111 -10.43 -1.36 13.45
CA ASP A 111 -11.90 -1.33 13.45
C ASP A 111 -12.58 -1.37 12.07
N LYS A 112 -11.82 -1.43 10.97
CA LYS A 112 -12.35 -1.65 9.61
C LYS A 112 -12.04 -3.06 9.11
N GLY A 113 -12.81 -3.51 8.12
CA GLY A 113 -12.55 -4.77 7.42
C GLY A 113 -11.28 -4.71 6.57
N GLY A 114 -10.62 -5.87 6.46
CA GLY A 114 -9.42 -6.04 5.65
C GLY A 114 -8.15 -5.41 6.24
N PHE A 115 -7.07 -5.59 5.50
CA PHE A 115 -5.79 -4.91 5.71
C PHE A 115 -5.61 -3.92 4.55
N TRP A 116 -5.13 -2.72 4.84
CA TRP A 116 -4.82 -1.70 3.83
C TRP A 116 -4.03 -0.53 4.44
N SER A 117 -3.32 0.20 3.59
CA SER A 117 -2.77 1.52 3.92
C SER A 117 -2.95 2.53 2.77
N LEU A 118 -3.04 3.81 3.12
CA LEU A 118 -2.75 4.90 2.19
C LEU A 118 -1.25 4.89 1.85
N VAL A 119 -0.91 5.36 0.64
CA VAL A 119 0.44 5.26 0.09
C VAL A 119 1.27 6.46 0.53
N GLY A 120 2.20 6.23 1.47
CA GLY A 120 3.14 7.25 1.94
C GLY A 120 2.47 8.54 2.44
N THR A 121 2.84 9.67 1.85
CA THR A 121 2.37 11.02 2.23
C THR A 121 0.87 11.24 2.00
N ASP A 122 0.18 10.35 1.28
CA ASP A 122 -1.29 10.31 1.22
C ASP A 122 -1.91 10.25 2.63
N SER A 123 -1.19 9.62 3.56
CA SER A 123 -1.51 9.55 4.98
C SER A 123 -1.70 10.92 5.66
N THR A 124 -1.26 12.04 5.04
CA THR A 124 -1.54 13.41 5.51
C THR A 124 -2.15 14.32 4.43
N ASP A 125 -2.60 13.78 3.29
CA ASP A 125 -3.29 14.54 2.24
C ASP A 125 -4.81 14.61 2.53
N ARG A 126 -5.29 15.82 2.84
CA ARG A 126 -6.71 16.06 3.16
C ARG A 126 -7.65 15.97 1.95
N THR A 127 -7.12 15.94 0.73
CA THR A 127 -7.92 15.70 -0.49
C THR A 127 -8.29 14.23 -0.65
N ILE A 128 -7.51 13.31 -0.06
CA ILE A 128 -7.76 11.87 -0.05
C ILE A 128 -8.63 11.56 1.16
N SER A 129 -9.94 11.42 0.94
CA SER A 129 -10.92 11.40 2.04
C SER A 129 -12.19 10.61 1.68
N ASP A 130 -12.51 9.64 2.54
CA ASP A 130 -13.84 9.05 2.71
C ASP A 130 -14.37 9.45 4.09
N PRO A 131 -15.16 10.54 4.18
CA PRO A 131 -15.76 11.00 5.44
C PRO A 131 -16.79 10.02 6.01
N LEU A 132 -17.46 9.22 5.16
CA LEU A 132 -18.52 8.31 5.59
C LEU A 132 -17.95 7.14 6.39
N ASN A 133 -16.81 6.60 5.95
CA ASN A 133 -16.11 5.53 6.65
C ASN A 133 -15.06 6.04 7.66
N GLY A 134 -14.67 7.32 7.58
CA GLY A 134 -13.65 7.91 8.44
C GLY A 134 -12.24 7.44 8.08
N ILE A 135 -11.97 7.36 6.78
CA ILE A 135 -10.71 6.87 6.16
C ILE A 135 -10.17 8.00 5.29
N GLY A 136 -8.86 8.24 5.30
CA GLY A 136 -8.26 9.36 4.56
C GLY A 136 -7.08 10.03 5.27
N GLY A 137 -6.48 11.01 4.59
CA GLY A 137 -5.34 11.78 5.09
C GLY A 137 -5.70 12.86 6.11
N GLY A 138 -6.95 12.99 6.55
CA GLY A 138 -7.35 13.90 7.63
C GLY A 138 -6.94 13.43 9.04
N PRO A 139 -6.78 14.36 10.01
CA PRO A 139 -6.25 14.05 11.35
C PRO A 139 -7.13 13.09 12.18
N GLY A 140 -8.46 13.17 12.03
CA GLY A 140 -9.42 12.25 12.63
C GLY A 140 -9.80 11.06 11.74
N GLN A 141 -9.04 10.79 10.68
CA GLN A 141 -9.28 9.69 9.73
C GLN A 141 -8.17 8.64 9.79
N ARG A 142 -8.55 7.40 9.46
CA ARG A 142 -7.65 6.25 9.39
C ARG A 142 -6.83 6.32 8.12
N SER A 143 -5.51 6.14 8.23
CA SER A 143 -4.64 6.02 7.07
C SER A 143 -4.01 4.63 6.92
N LEU A 144 -4.05 3.79 7.95
CA LEU A 144 -3.66 2.39 7.90
C LEU A 144 -4.64 1.57 8.75
N ASN A 145 -5.08 0.40 8.27
CA ASN A 145 -5.95 -0.49 9.03
C ASN A 145 -5.43 -1.93 9.04
N LEU A 146 -5.34 -2.50 10.25
CA LEU A 146 -5.00 -3.90 10.49
C LEU A 146 -6.24 -4.64 11.05
N GLY A 147 -7.26 -4.82 10.21
CA GLY A 147 -8.61 -5.19 10.61
C GLY A 147 -8.69 -6.40 11.53
N GLY A 148 -9.34 -6.25 12.68
CA GLY A 148 -9.56 -7.31 13.66
C GLY A 148 -8.36 -7.69 14.53
N PHE A 149 -7.17 -7.09 14.34
CA PHE A 149 -5.98 -7.38 15.15
C PHE A 149 -6.21 -7.15 16.65
N ALA A 150 -7.03 -6.16 17.02
CA ALA A 150 -7.43 -5.88 18.41
C ALA A 150 -8.20 -7.03 19.09
N THR A 151 -8.78 -7.95 18.32
CA THR A 151 -9.47 -9.14 18.82
C THR A 151 -8.62 -10.40 18.65
N ARG A 152 -8.00 -10.57 17.47
CA ARG A 152 -7.12 -11.70 17.15
C ARG A 152 -6.21 -11.33 15.99
N LYS A 153 -4.89 -11.38 16.22
CA LYS A 153 -3.90 -11.35 15.14
C LYS A 153 -4.08 -12.60 14.24
N PRO A 154 -4.11 -12.45 12.91
CA PRO A 154 -4.20 -13.58 11.99
C PRO A 154 -2.91 -14.41 12.02
N ASP A 155 -2.95 -15.59 11.40
CA ASP A 155 -1.73 -16.31 11.08
C ASP A 155 -0.86 -15.43 10.16
N ARG A 156 0.46 -15.47 10.35
CA ARG A 156 1.44 -14.66 9.60
C ARG A 156 1.35 -13.14 9.79
N TRP A 157 0.70 -12.66 10.85
CA TRP A 157 0.45 -11.22 11.10
C TRP A 157 1.68 -10.29 10.94
N GLN A 158 2.90 -10.73 11.24
CA GLN A 158 4.11 -9.91 11.04
C GLN A 158 4.33 -9.53 9.57
N GLY A 159 4.01 -10.45 8.65
CA GLY A 159 4.07 -10.19 7.21
C GLY A 159 3.04 -9.16 6.78
N THR A 160 1.80 -9.25 7.30
CA THR A 160 0.74 -8.26 7.08
C THR A 160 1.18 -6.88 7.60
N VAL A 161 1.69 -6.78 8.84
CA VAL A 161 2.19 -5.50 9.36
C VAL A 161 3.26 -4.89 8.44
N ARG A 162 4.22 -5.69 7.98
CA ARG A 162 5.28 -5.21 7.07
C ARG A 162 4.73 -4.79 5.71
N HIS A 163 3.72 -5.49 5.19
CA HIS A 163 3.02 -5.13 3.95
C HIS A 163 2.37 -3.74 4.06
N GLU A 164 1.52 -3.54 5.07
CA GLU A 164 0.81 -2.27 5.25
C GLU A 164 1.75 -1.11 5.56
N PHE A 165 2.82 -1.35 6.34
CA PHE A 165 3.79 -0.31 6.63
C PHE A 165 4.70 0.03 5.45
N LEU A 166 4.97 -0.91 4.53
CA LEU A 166 5.66 -0.60 3.27
C LEU A 166 4.79 0.30 2.39
N HIS A 167 3.48 0.04 2.28
CA HIS A 167 2.54 0.98 1.65
C HIS A 167 2.57 2.36 2.32
N ALA A 168 2.54 2.41 3.66
CA ALA A 168 2.70 3.65 4.41
C ALA A 168 4.07 4.34 4.22
N LEU A 169 5.04 3.69 3.57
CA LEU A 169 6.32 4.26 3.13
C LEU A 169 6.44 4.36 1.60
N ALA A 170 5.30 4.43 0.89
CA ALA A 170 5.18 4.62 -0.56
C ALA A 170 5.60 3.43 -1.45
N PHE A 171 5.59 2.21 -0.92
CA PHE A 171 5.60 1.02 -1.79
C PHE A 171 4.25 0.83 -2.46
N HIS A 172 4.31 0.34 -3.70
CA HIS A 172 3.19 -0.23 -4.43
C HIS A 172 3.29 -1.76 -4.37
N HIS A 173 2.21 -2.49 -4.69
CA HIS A 173 2.26 -3.96 -4.63
C HIS A 173 3.25 -4.52 -5.65
N ALA A 174 3.96 -5.59 -5.29
CA ALA A 174 4.90 -6.24 -6.21
C ALA A 174 4.21 -6.89 -7.42
N HIS A 175 2.88 -7.12 -7.39
CA HIS A 175 2.11 -7.52 -8.57
C HIS A 175 1.62 -6.33 -9.42
N GLN A 176 1.67 -5.09 -8.95
CA GLN A 176 1.47 -3.95 -9.85
C GLN A 176 2.69 -3.78 -10.78
N ASN A 177 3.84 -4.35 -10.38
CA ASN A 177 5.00 -4.62 -11.23
C ASN A 177 4.91 -5.89 -12.10
N LEU A 178 3.70 -6.38 -12.43
CA LEU A 178 3.47 -7.50 -13.38
C LEU A 178 3.81 -7.17 -14.85
N ARG A 179 4.84 -6.36 -15.09
CA ARG A 179 5.34 -6.08 -16.44
C ARG A 179 5.89 -7.36 -17.07
N GLY A 180 5.48 -7.65 -18.31
CA GLY A 180 5.95 -8.81 -19.07
C GLY A 180 5.18 -10.09 -18.76
N SER A 181 5.88 -11.23 -18.77
CA SER A 181 5.27 -12.57 -18.85
C SER A 181 4.36 -12.97 -17.69
N CYS A 182 4.43 -12.29 -16.54
CA CYS A 182 3.64 -12.68 -15.38
C CYS A 182 2.17 -12.24 -15.44
N GLN A 183 1.81 -11.18 -16.16
CA GLN A 183 0.40 -10.87 -16.43
C GLN A 183 -0.29 -12.00 -17.20
N ASP A 184 0.45 -12.63 -18.12
CA ASP A 184 -0.01 -13.76 -18.92
C ASP A 184 -0.03 -15.08 -18.15
N GLU A 185 0.54 -15.17 -16.95
CA GLU A 185 0.48 -16.38 -16.12
C GLU A 185 -0.82 -16.52 -15.30
N PHE A 186 -1.64 -15.47 -15.20
CA PHE A 186 -2.89 -15.51 -14.43
C PHE A 186 -4.09 -16.08 -15.20
N ARG A 187 -4.91 -16.89 -14.52
CA ARG A 187 -6.20 -17.40 -15.04
C ARG A 187 -7.37 -16.51 -14.56
N TRP A 188 -7.57 -15.40 -15.27
CA TRP A 188 -8.64 -14.42 -15.00
C TRP A 188 -10.05 -15.01 -15.05
N GLU A 189 -10.34 -15.82 -16.08
CA GLU A 189 -11.63 -16.46 -16.34
C GLU A 189 -11.71 -17.89 -15.78
N ASP A 190 -12.92 -18.42 -15.63
CA ASP A 190 -13.13 -19.81 -15.19
C ASP A 190 -12.59 -20.84 -16.20
N ASP A 191 -12.24 -22.04 -15.73
CA ASP A 191 -11.98 -23.17 -16.64
C ASP A 191 -13.24 -23.44 -17.51
N PRO A 192 -13.12 -23.74 -18.82
CA PRO A 192 -14.27 -23.87 -19.71
C PRO A 192 -15.36 -24.84 -19.22
N GLY A 193 -16.56 -24.31 -19.03
CA GLY A 193 -17.73 -25.05 -18.56
C GLY A 193 -17.77 -25.31 -17.04
N TYR A 194 -16.89 -24.68 -16.25
CA TYR A 194 -16.96 -24.68 -14.79
C TYR A 194 -18.38 -24.37 -14.28
N VAL A 195 -18.85 -25.15 -13.31
CA VAL A 195 -20.12 -24.91 -12.62
C VAL A 195 -19.82 -24.22 -11.28
N PRO A 196 -20.34 -23.00 -11.03
CA PRO A 196 -20.12 -22.25 -9.78
C PRO A 196 -20.38 -23.09 -8.53
N THR A 197 -19.30 -23.54 -7.89
CA THR A 197 -19.32 -24.45 -6.71
C THR A 197 -18.66 -23.75 -5.53
N ARG A 198 -19.23 -23.90 -4.33
CA ARG A 198 -18.75 -23.22 -3.11
C ARG A 198 -18.55 -24.22 -1.97
N ASP A 199 -17.63 -23.91 -1.07
CA ASP A 199 -17.48 -24.61 0.21
C ASP A 199 -18.48 -24.11 1.26
N ASP A 200 -18.47 -24.72 2.46
CA ASP A 200 -19.34 -24.35 3.59
C ASP A 200 -19.12 -22.91 4.10
N ARG A 201 -18.02 -22.25 3.70
CA ARG A 201 -17.69 -20.85 4.01
C ARG A 201 -18.21 -19.89 2.92
N GLY A 202 -18.78 -20.41 1.83
CA GLY A 202 -19.27 -19.64 0.70
C GLY A 202 -18.18 -19.20 -0.28
N VAL A 203 -16.94 -19.71 -0.13
CA VAL A 203 -15.79 -19.44 -1.00
C VAL A 203 -15.88 -20.33 -2.24
N PHE A 204 -15.55 -19.80 -3.43
CA PHE A 204 -15.60 -20.61 -4.65
C PHE A 204 -14.46 -21.64 -4.70
N VAL A 205 -14.79 -22.87 -5.07
CA VAL A 205 -13.89 -24.04 -5.10
C VAL A 205 -14.05 -24.81 -6.42
N PRO A 206 -13.12 -25.72 -6.78
CA PRO A 206 -13.29 -26.56 -7.96
C PRO A 206 -14.61 -27.34 -7.93
N ASP A 207 -15.21 -27.52 -9.10
CA ASP A 207 -16.48 -28.24 -9.24
C ASP A 207 -16.28 -29.78 -9.17
N PRO A 208 -17.36 -30.58 -9.13
CA PRO A 208 -17.25 -32.04 -9.06
C PRO A 208 -16.53 -32.71 -10.26
N ALA A 209 -16.31 -31.99 -11.35
CA ALA A 209 -15.53 -32.43 -12.51
C ALA A 209 -14.06 -31.94 -12.46
N GLY A 210 -13.66 -31.26 -11.39
CA GLY A 210 -12.31 -30.73 -11.18
C GLY A 210 -12.02 -29.41 -11.91
N ARG A 211 -13.01 -28.79 -12.56
CA ARG A 211 -12.86 -27.49 -13.21
C ARG A 211 -12.82 -26.39 -12.14
N ARG A 212 -12.01 -25.36 -12.33
CA ARG A 212 -11.66 -24.39 -11.29
C ARG A 212 -12.23 -23.01 -11.62
N PRO A 213 -12.64 -22.23 -10.60
CA PRO A 213 -12.97 -20.82 -10.78
C PRO A 213 -11.73 -20.03 -11.21
N GLY A 214 -11.93 -18.99 -12.00
CA GLY A 214 -10.96 -17.95 -12.31
C GLY A 214 -10.94 -16.87 -11.24
N ILE A 215 -10.02 -15.92 -11.38
CA ILE A 215 -9.82 -14.82 -10.44
C ILE A 215 -11.09 -13.98 -10.27
N TYR A 216 -11.80 -13.66 -11.37
CA TYR A 216 -13.03 -12.86 -11.31
C TYR A 216 -14.13 -13.54 -10.49
N THR A 217 -14.35 -14.83 -10.73
CA THR A 217 -15.38 -15.60 -10.01
C THR A 217 -15.00 -15.77 -8.56
N TYR A 218 -13.75 -16.15 -8.26
CA TYR A 218 -13.28 -16.35 -6.89
C TYR A 218 -13.40 -15.06 -6.06
N LEU A 219 -12.88 -13.92 -6.57
CA LEU A 219 -12.92 -12.64 -5.84
C LEU A 219 -14.30 -11.98 -5.82
N GLY A 220 -15.19 -12.34 -6.75
CA GLY A 220 -16.62 -12.02 -6.67
C GLY A 220 -17.39 -12.84 -5.63
N GLY A 221 -16.77 -13.86 -5.04
CA GLY A 221 -17.30 -14.63 -3.90
C GLY A 221 -16.83 -14.09 -2.54
N GLN A 222 -17.21 -14.79 -1.47
CA GLN A 222 -16.67 -14.51 -0.14
C GLN A 222 -15.16 -14.83 -0.11
N PRO A 223 -14.33 -14.06 0.63
CA PRO A 223 -14.71 -12.92 1.48
C PRO A 223 -14.75 -11.56 0.76
N ASN A 224 -14.16 -11.43 -0.44
CA ASN A 224 -13.93 -10.14 -1.09
C ASN A 224 -15.19 -9.51 -1.70
N ASN A 225 -16.04 -10.30 -2.37
CA ASN A 225 -17.27 -9.88 -3.06
C ASN A 225 -17.04 -8.72 -4.06
N TRP A 226 -15.89 -8.69 -4.74
CA TRP A 226 -15.51 -7.61 -5.65
C TRP A 226 -16.17 -7.75 -7.03
N PRO A 227 -16.73 -6.68 -7.62
CA PRO A 227 -17.11 -6.67 -9.03
C PRO A 227 -15.87 -6.75 -9.93
N ARG A 228 -16.03 -7.21 -11.17
CA ARG A 228 -14.92 -7.36 -12.15
C ARG A 228 -14.08 -6.08 -12.30
N SER A 229 -14.71 -4.92 -12.36
CA SER A 229 -14.02 -3.62 -12.45
C SER A 229 -13.06 -3.35 -11.29
N LYS A 230 -13.41 -3.81 -10.08
CA LYS A 230 -12.57 -3.68 -8.89
C LYS A 230 -11.42 -4.69 -8.89
N VAL A 231 -11.66 -5.90 -9.42
CA VAL A 231 -10.59 -6.88 -9.69
C VAL A 231 -9.62 -6.34 -10.75
N ASP A 232 -10.14 -5.72 -11.82
CA ASP A 232 -9.32 -5.08 -12.86
C ASP A 232 -8.47 -3.95 -12.29
N HIS A 233 -9.06 -3.01 -11.53
CA HIS A 233 -8.34 -1.90 -10.91
C HIS A 233 -7.27 -2.39 -9.91
N ASN A 234 -7.60 -3.34 -9.01
CA ASN A 234 -6.66 -3.79 -7.97
C ASN A 234 -5.54 -4.70 -8.52
N LEU A 235 -5.79 -5.48 -9.58
CA LEU A 235 -4.88 -6.56 -10.03
C LEU A 235 -4.36 -6.44 -11.47
N ARG A 236 -4.91 -5.57 -12.32
CA ARG A 236 -4.51 -5.42 -13.74
C ARG A 236 -4.05 -4.00 -14.11
N THR A 237 -3.94 -3.11 -13.13
CA THR A 237 -3.41 -1.76 -13.36
C THR A 237 -1.95 -1.81 -13.79
N VAL A 238 -1.63 -1.10 -14.87
CA VAL A 238 -0.28 -0.99 -15.43
C VAL A 238 0.42 0.17 -14.75
N GLU A 239 1.43 -0.11 -13.94
CA GLU A 239 2.20 0.92 -13.26
C GLU A 239 2.89 1.89 -14.22
N SER A 240 2.97 3.17 -13.83
CA SER A 240 3.70 4.20 -14.57
C SER A 240 5.20 3.87 -14.60
N PRO A 241 5.96 4.19 -15.67
CA PRO A 241 7.41 4.00 -15.70
C PRO A 241 8.16 4.69 -14.54
N ASP A 242 7.51 5.63 -13.86
CA ASP A 242 8.07 6.53 -12.84
C ASP A 242 8.06 5.98 -11.41
N VAL A 243 7.46 4.82 -11.16
CA VAL A 243 7.62 4.09 -9.90
C VAL A 243 9.03 3.49 -9.89
N ILE A 244 9.74 3.57 -8.74
CA ILE A 244 11.03 2.92 -8.52
C ILE A 244 10.82 1.40 -8.38
N ALA A 245 10.45 0.78 -9.51
CA ALA A 245 10.20 -0.63 -9.66
C ALA A 245 11.51 -1.34 -9.99
N GLY A 246 12.09 -1.99 -8.99
CA GLY A 246 13.11 -3.01 -9.22
C GLY A 246 12.57 -4.18 -10.07
N PRO A 247 13.43 -5.12 -10.48
CA PRO A 247 12.96 -6.36 -11.11
C PRO A 247 11.99 -7.09 -10.18
N PHE A 248 11.01 -7.79 -10.76
CA PHE A 248 10.03 -8.59 -10.01
C PHE A 248 10.71 -9.52 -9.00
N ASP A 249 10.37 -9.36 -7.72
CA ASP A 249 10.87 -10.21 -6.65
C ASP A 249 9.77 -11.19 -6.16
N PRO A 250 9.84 -12.49 -6.54
CA PRO A 250 8.86 -13.49 -6.10
C PRO A 250 8.91 -13.77 -4.59
N LYS A 251 9.91 -13.25 -3.86
CA LYS A 251 10.02 -13.38 -2.40
C LYS A 251 9.46 -12.17 -1.64
N SER A 252 9.13 -11.08 -2.34
CA SER A 252 8.65 -9.84 -1.73
C SER A 252 7.47 -10.08 -0.79
N VAL A 253 7.48 -9.38 0.35
CA VAL A 253 6.30 -9.33 1.24
C VAL A 253 5.14 -8.57 0.60
N MET A 254 5.41 -7.70 -0.39
CA MET A 254 4.43 -6.93 -1.17
C MET A 254 3.72 -7.71 -2.28
N LEU A 255 4.00 -9.01 -2.42
CA LEU A 255 3.37 -9.86 -3.42
C LEU A 255 2.14 -10.58 -2.87
N TYR A 256 0.97 -10.37 -3.48
CA TYR A 256 -0.25 -11.09 -3.11
C TYR A 256 -0.09 -12.60 -3.19
N ARG A 257 -0.60 -13.28 -2.16
CA ARG A 257 -0.61 -14.75 -2.05
C ARG A 257 -1.92 -15.31 -2.54
N PHE A 258 -1.98 -15.44 -3.86
CA PHE A 258 -3.07 -16.11 -4.54
C PHE A 258 -3.04 -17.63 -4.34
N GLN A 259 -4.19 -18.28 -4.49
CA GLN A 259 -4.28 -19.75 -4.49
C GLN A 259 -3.47 -20.32 -5.67
N PRO A 260 -2.90 -21.54 -5.58
CA PRO A 260 -2.12 -22.13 -6.69
C PRO A 260 -2.89 -22.18 -8.01
N PHE A 261 -4.21 -22.37 -7.94
CA PHE A 261 -5.05 -22.35 -9.13
C PHE A 261 -5.24 -20.95 -9.76
N PHE A 262 -4.76 -19.85 -9.19
CA PHE A 262 -4.83 -18.55 -9.89
C PHE A 262 -3.86 -18.47 -11.07
N TYR A 263 -2.87 -19.37 -11.10
CA TYR A 263 -1.87 -19.44 -12.15
C TYR A 263 -2.25 -20.46 -13.24
N LYS A 264 -1.69 -20.29 -14.44
CA LYS A 264 -1.80 -21.23 -15.56
C LYS A 264 -0.86 -22.41 -15.40
N SER A 265 0.30 -22.22 -14.78
CA SER A 265 1.30 -23.24 -14.47
C SER A 265 1.43 -23.51 -12.97
N ASP A 266 1.88 -24.71 -12.59
CA ASP A 266 2.18 -25.09 -11.20
C ASP A 266 3.46 -25.96 -11.19
N PRO A 267 4.58 -25.50 -10.58
CA PRO A 267 4.76 -24.18 -9.97
C PRO A 267 4.87 -23.07 -11.03
N SER A 268 4.18 -21.94 -10.82
CA SER A 268 4.38 -20.74 -11.65
C SER A 268 5.57 -19.92 -11.18
N ALA A 269 6.35 -19.40 -12.12
CA ALA A 269 7.44 -18.46 -11.85
C ALA A 269 6.95 -17.13 -11.24
N CYS A 270 5.65 -16.86 -11.32
CA CYS A 270 4.99 -15.66 -10.83
C CYS A 270 4.25 -15.90 -9.50
N ALA A 271 4.34 -17.12 -8.95
CA ALA A 271 3.83 -17.45 -7.63
C ALA A 271 4.81 -17.00 -6.52
N PRO A 272 4.33 -16.53 -5.36
CA PRO A 272 5.19 -16.16 -4.23
C PRO A 272 6.07 -17.32 -3.74
N ALA A 273 7.38 -17.17 -3.91
CA ALA A 273 8.41 -18.14 -3.53
C ALA A 273 8.98 -17.90 -2.13
N GLY A 274 8.74 -16.74 -1.53
CA GLY A 274 9.18 -16.45 -0.16
C GLY A 274 8.18 -16.94 0.90
N ASP A 275 8.60 -16.89 2.16
CA ASP A 275 7.86 -16.02 3.07
C ASP A 275 8.25 -14.56 2.76
N GLY A 276 7.37 -13.56 2.85
CA GLY A 276 5.94 -13.63 3.23
C GLY A 276 5.68 -13.68 4.73
N LEU A 277 6.72 -13.42 5.51
CA LEU A 277 6.71 -12.92 6.88
C LEU A 277 7.75 -11.80 6.95
N ASN A 278 8.93 -12.06 6.38
CA ASN A 278 10.10 -11.20 6.38
C ASN A 278 10.24 -10.41 5.08
N LEU A 279 11.00 -9.31 5.15
CA LEU A 279 11.40 -8.57 3.96
C LEU A 279 12.37 -9.37 3.10
N SER A 280 12.11 -9.40 1.79
CA SER A 280 13.05 -9.94 0.82
C SER A 280 14.24 -9.01 0.59
N GLU A 281 15.27 -9.50 -0.10
CA GLU A 281 16.38 -8.65 -0.53
C GLU A 281 15.95 -7.61 -1.59
N GLY A 282 14.87 -7.86 -2.35
CA GLY A 282 14.25 -6.85 -3.21
C GLY A 282 13.53 -5.76 -2.42
N ASP A 283 12.76 -6.12 -1.39
CA ASP A 283 12.08 -5.17 -0.51
C ASP A 283 13.10 -4.21 0.14
N LYS A 284 14.18 -4.76 0.71
CA LYS A 284 15.27 -3.98 1.32
C LYS A 284 15.97 -3.04 0.33
N ARG A 285 16.22 -3.50 -0.91
CA ARG A 285 16.79 -2.65 -1.97
C ARG A 285 15.84 -1.54 -2.40
N GLY A 286 14.54 -1.81 -2.51
CA GLY A 286 13.54 -0.78 -2.80
C GLY A 286 13.49 0.27 -1.69
N LEU A 287 13.64 -0.17 -0.43
CA LEU A 287 13.66 0.68 0.75
C LEU A 287 14.88 1.62 0.76
N ASP A 288 16.08 1.09 0.52
CA ASP A 288 17.31 1.89 0.39
C ASP A 288 17.30 2.83 -0.84
N LEU A 289 16.62 2.45 -1.93
CA LEU A 289 16.44 3.36 -3.09
C LEU A 289 15.46 4.52 -2.80
N LEU A 290 14.45 4.30 -1.96
CA LEU A 290 13.48 5.33 -1.58
C LEU A 290 13.98 6.24 -0.44
N TYR A 291 14.70 5.65 0.53
CA TYR A 291 15.26 6.34 1.69
C TYR A 291 16.74 5.94 1.87
N PRO A 292 17.63 6.49 1.03
CA PRO A 292 19.03 6.08 0.98
C PRO A 292 19.83 6.58 2.18
N HIS A 293 20.75 5.75 2.66
CA HIS A 293 21.62 6.08 3.79
C HIS A 293 22.77 7.03 3.47
N THR A 294 23.12 7.23 2.19
CA THR A 294 24.31 8.03 1.84
C THR A 294 23.97 9.51 1.72
N GLU A 295 24.80 10.36 2.33
CA GLU A 295 24.65 11.82 2.27
C GLU A 295 24.62 12.32 0.81
N ALA A 296 25.39 11.70 -0.09
CA ALA A 296 25.39 12.02 -1.51
C ALA A 296 24.04 11.72 -2.19
N ASP A 297 23.40 10.60 -1.86
CA ASP A 297 22.09 10.24 -2.41
C ASP A 297 20.99 11.16 -1.88
N VAL A 298 20.97 11.40 -0.56
CA VAL A 298 20.06 12.36 0.07
C VAL A 298 20.22 13.76 -0.50
N HIS A 299 21.46 14.21 -0.74
CA HIS A 299 21.75 15.49 -1.39
C HIS A 299 21.14 15.57 -2.79
N ARG A 300 21.32 14.54 -3.64
CA ARG A 300 20.73 14.49 -4.98
C ARG A 300 19.21 14.54 -4.96
N LEU A 301 18.56 13.89 -3.98
CA LEU A 301 17.11 13.95 -3.83
C LEU A 301 16.64 15.36 -3.42
N ARG A 302 17.36 16.01 -2.49
CA ARG A 302 17.09 17.41 -2.08
C ARG A 302 17.31 18.41 -3.21
N GLU A 303 18.39 18.29 -3.99
CA GLU A 303 18.64 19.17 -5.16
C GLU A 303 17.50 19.07 -6.17
N ARG A 304 17.05 17.85 -6.47
CA ARG A 304 15.91 17.61 -7.36
C ARG A 304 14.60 18.18 -6.79
N ALA A 305 14.32 18.00 -5.50
CA ALA A 305 13.15 18.61 -4.85
C ALA A 305 13.20 20.15 -4.86
N THR A 306 14.38 20.73 -4.64
CA THR A 306 14.60 22.18 -4.70
C THR A 306 14.35 22.74 -6.10
N ALA A 307 14.84 22.07 -7.14
CA ALA A 307 14.62 22.47 -8.53
C ALA A 307 13.13 22.38 -8.92
N ALA A 308 12.42 21.33 -8.46
CA ALA A 308 10.97 21.19 -8.65
C ALA A 308 10.18 22.32 -7.99
N LEU A 309 10.53 22.66 -6.75
CA LEU A 309 9.90 23.75 -6.01
C LEU A 309 10.12 25.09 -6.73
N GLN A 310 11.33 25.34 -7.25
CA GLN A 310 11.65 26.54 -8.03
C GLN A 310 10.85 26.64 -9.34
N ALA A 311 10.64 25.52 -10.05
CA ALA A 311 9.78 25.48 -11.23
C ALA A 311 8.32 25.83 -10.87
N LEU A 312 7.75 25.15 -9.87
CA LEU A 312 6.36 25.34 -9.41
C LEU A 312 6.07 26.72 -8.79
N THR A 313 7.09 27.38 -8.23
CA THR A 313 6.95 28.69 -7.58
C THR A 313 7.43 29.87 -8.42
N GLY A 314 8.20 29.62 -9.48
CA GLY A 314 8.72 30.66 -10.37
C GLY A 314 7.68 31.25 -11.33
N GLU A 315 6.59 30.55 -11.60
CA GLU A 315 5.47 31.05 -12.41
C GLU A 315 4.44 31.82 -11.55
N GLU A 316 4.86 32.93 -10.92
CA GLU A 316 3.94 33.80 -10.16
C GLU A 316 2.94 34.58 -11.05
N GLY A 317 1.95 33.86 -11.58
CA GLY A 317 0.65 34.42 -11.92
C GLY A 317 -0.11 34.78 -10.64
N ASN A 318 -0.80 35.92 -10.63
CA ASN A 318 -1.48 36.50 -9.47
C ASN A 318 -2.81 35.76 -9.10
N GLY A 319 -2.77 34.44 -8.98
CA GLY A 319 -3.91 33.56 -8.72
C GLY A 319 -3.73 32.68 -7.48
N SER A 320 -4.84 32.19 -6.92
CA SER A 320 -4.80 31.22 -5.82
C SER A 320 -4.35 29.85 -6.34
N ARG A 321 -3.33 29.26 -5.70
CA ARG A 321 -2.94 27.87 -5.95
C ARG A 321 -4.10 26.91 -5.68
N SER A 322 -4.12 25.79 -6.39
CA SER A 322 -5.06 24.69 -6.09
C SER A 322 -4.63 23.91 -4.83
N ALA A 323 -5.55 23.17 -4.20
CA ALA A 323 -5.23 22.36 -3.03
C ALA A 323 -4.15 21.30 -3.31
N PHE A 324 -4.17 20.69 -4.50
CA PHE A 324 -3.16 19.73 -4.94
C PHE A 324 -1.79 20.39 -5.13
N GLU A 325 -1.76 21.57 -5.76
CA GLU A 325 -0.54 22.34 -6.00
C GLU A 325 0.10 22.83 -4.70
N GLN A 326 -0.71 23.38 -3.77
CA GLN A 326 -0.22 23.76 -2.44
C GLN A 326 0.35 22.54 -1.70
N ARG A 327 -0.30 21.38 -1.79
CA ARG A 327 0.21 20.13 -1.21
C ARG A 327 1.57 19.73 -1.79
N VAL A 328 1.80 19.90 -3.10
CA VAL A 328 3.13 19.65 -3.70
C VAL A 328 4.16 20.65 -3.20
N VAL A 329 3.82 21.94 -3.14
CA VAL A 329 4.70 23.00 -2.60
C VAL A 329 5.09 22.70 -1.14
N ASP A 330 4.14 22.31 -0.29
CA ASP A 330 4.40 21.93 1.10
C ASP A 330 5.36 20.73 1.18
N LEU A 331 5.07 19.65 0.43
CA LEU A 331 5.89 18.43 0.41
C LEU A 331 7.31 18.64 -0.12
N LEU A 332 7.52 19.59 -1.03
CA LEU A 332 8.85 19.93 -1.54
C LEU A 332 9.59 20.93 -0.65
N GLY A 333 8.87 21.81 0.05
CA GLY A 333 9.44 22.78 1.00
C GLY A 333 10.03 22.15 2.26
N ASP A 334 9.60 20.94 2.62
CA ASP A 334 10.08 20.22 3.81
C ASP A 334 11.50 19.58 3.65
N TRP A 335 12.14 19.65 2.46
CA TRP A 335 13.33 18.84 2.07
C TRP A 335 14.71 19.22 2.63
#